data_AF-A0A3P6QRA0-F1
#
_entry.id   AF-A0A3P6QRA0-F1
#
_cell.length_a   1.000
_cell.length_b   1.000
_cell.length_c   1.000
_cell.angle_alpha   90.00
_cell.angle_beta   90.00
_cell.angle_gamma   90.00
#
_symmetry.space_group_name_H-M   'P 1'
#
loop_
_entity.id
_entity.type
_entity.pdbx_description
1 polymer ?
#
loop_
_entity_poly.entity_id
_entity_poly.type
_entity_poly.pdbx_seq_one_letter_code
_entity_poly.pdbx_strand_id
1 'polypeptide(L)'
;MEKPSSEKIAQFAKVVEFCLKTCNLDGDPDLRAKFLPHLLYSILNKLHDDEKLVLIEIDALLQITSVCSNLLEEISQSGAVEAKMPNGDISETSSNSSPKKVANVNAVVTDAIEKDISEILEQELMESCVNECLLLLASVCRVYVARRTAMRFPLLIDVCKLTSQFLDYPLYCFLLDHQDDEEVPGWLVDVLKVIDADSWIQEMSSSQQTMDTTDLSARTAVLDLVLSIYTKCASVLSQHEAIRGRMAECQAAVIESEDNPTTVLLKPLLFSTQLNKLERDGFFENCGYAVWHGLGLPWCTYEHARMSRLMAILHSRKPNEPSSDMENIIVSALTSSDPVCLYIISSVKLVCFLFVLRTSYLLPSLSLSIGYQ
;
A
#
# COMPACT_ATOMS: atom_id res chain seq x y z
N MET A 1 -27.87 8.05 21.28
CA MET A 1 -27.12 7.00 20.56
C MET A 1 -26.74 5.93 21.57
N GLU A 2 -26.93 4.65 21.22
CA GLU A 2 -26.51 3.52 22.06
C GLU A 2 -24.98 3.48 22.09
N LYS A 3 -24.37 3.34 23.26
CA LYS A 3 -22.91 3.31 23.41
C LYS A 3 -22.35 2.04 22.74
N PRO A 4 -21.30 2.12 21.90
CA PRO A 4 -20.73 0.93 21.30
C PRO A 4 -20.20 -0.02 22.39
N SER A 5 -20.50 -1.30 22.26
CA SER A 5 -20.11 -2.34 23.23
C SER A 5 -18.87 -3.07 22.74
N SER A 6 -17.72 -2.80 23.37
CA SER A 6 -16.45 -3.48 23.10
C SER A 6 -16.55 -4.99 23.24
N GLU A 7 -17.32 -5.48 24.22
CA GLU A 7 -17.54 -6.91 24.42
C GLU A 7 -18.27 -7.55 23.22
N LYS A 8 -19.34 -6.92 22.73
CA LYS A 8 -20.07 -7.42 21.54
C LYS A 8 -19.19 -7.42 20.30
N ILE A 9 -18.34 -6.39 20.13
CA ILE A 9 -17.38 -6.31 19.01
C ILE A 9 -16.36 -7.45 19.09
N ALA A 10 -15.77 -7.67 20.27
CA ALA A 10 -14.81 -8.75 20.49
C ALA A 10 -15.44 -10.15 20.28
N GLN A 11 -16.68 -10.35 20.75
CA GLN A 11 -17.42 -11.59 20.51
C GLN A 11 -17.70 -11.80 19.01
N PHE A 12 -18.14 -10.76 18.31
CA PHE A 12 -18.34 -10.80 16.86
C PHE A 12 -17.05 -11.18 16.13
N ALA A 13 -15.92 -10.54 16.47
CA ALA A 13 -14.63 -10.84 15.85
C ALA A 13 -14.24 -12.31 16.03
N LYS A 14 -14.39 -12.85 17.24
CA LYS A 14 -14.12 -14.27 17.53
C LYS A 14 -15.01 -15.23 16.73
N VAL A 15 -16.28 -14.89 16.55
CA VAL A 15 -17.20 -15.71 15.74
C VAL A 15 -16.77 -15.70 14.28
N VAL A 16 -16.42 -14.54 13.72
CA VAL A 16 -15.94 -14.45 12.33
C VAL A 16 -14.65 -15.24 12.15
N GLU A 17 -13.66 -15.09 13.03
CA GLU A 17 -12.42 -15.86 12.96
C GLU A 17 -12.65 -17.37 13.06
N PHE A 18 -13.57 -17.80 13.93
CA PHE A 18 -13.94 -19.21 14.04
C PHE A 18 -14.57 -19.72 12.73
N CYS A 19 -15.48 -18.95 12.13
CA CYS A 19 -16.09 -19.29 10.86
C CYS A 19 -15.03 -19.40 9.74
N LEU A 20 -14.11 -18.43 9.62
CA LEU A 20 -13.06 -18.48 8.60
C LEU A 20 -12.17 -19.74 8.73
N LYS A 21 -11.91 -20.20 9.96
CA LYS A 21 -11.08 -21.39 10.21
C LYS A 21 -11.80 -22.72 10.01
N THR A 22 -13.13 -22.73 10.04
CA THR A 22 -13.93 -23.97 10.08
C THR A 22 -14.78 -24.19 8.84
N CYS A 23 -15.16 -23.11 8.15
CA CYS A 23 -15.92 -23.20 6.90
C CYS A 23 -15.02 -23.71 5.76
N ASN A 24 -15.56 -24.59 4.92
CA ASN A 24 -14.91 -24.99 3.69
C ASN A 24 -15.08 -23.88 2.64
N LEU A 25 -14.22 -22.86 2.70
CA LEU A 25 -14.25 -21.71 1.78
C LEU A 25 -13.94 -22.10 0.33
N ASP A 26 -13.26 -23.22 0.11
CA ASP A 26 -13.02 -23.79 -1.23
C ASP A 26 -14.25 -24.54 -1.79
N GLY A 27 -15.24 -24.83 -0.94
CA GLY A 27 -16.40 -25.62 -1.31
C GLY A 27 -17.47 -24.84 -2.09
N ASP A 28 -17.45 -23.52 -2.02
CA ASP A 28 -18.41 -22.63 -2.67
C ASP A 28 -17.71 -21.33 -3.13
N PRO A 29 -17.55 -21.10 -4.45
CA PRO A 29 -16.84 -19.94 -4.97
C PRO A 29 -17.49 -18.60 -4.58
N ASP A 30 -18.82 -18.57 -4.37
CA ASP A 30 -19.54 -17.37 -4.00
C ASP A 30 -19.13 -16.87 -2.61
N LEU A 31 -18.69 -17.77 -1.71
CA LEU A 31 -18.23 -17.41 -0.38
C LEU A 31 -17.08 -16.41 -0.47
N ARG A 32 -16.02 -16.74 -1.23
CA ARG A 32 -14.87 -15.86 -1.33
C ARG A 32 -15.06 -14.70 -2.32
N ALA A 33 -15.78 -14.91 -3.42
CA ALA A 33 -15.95 -13.88 -4.45
C ALA A 33 -16.96 -12.80 -4.03
N LYS A 34 -17.98 -13.14 -3.24
CA LYS A 34 -19.11 -12.23 -2.95
C LYS A 34 -19.38 -12.01 -1.47
N PHE A 35 -19.50 -13.07 -0.68
CA PHE A 35 -19.93 -12.95 0.72
C PHE A 35 -18.83 -12.40 1.64
N LEU A 36 -17.58 -12.85 1.50
CA LEU A 36 -16.46 -12.32 2.27
C LEU A 36 -16.17 -10.85 1.95
N PRO A 37 -16.11 -10.40 0.68
CA PRO A 37 -15.95 -8.98 0.37
C PRO A 37 -17.10 -8.13 0.90
N HIS A 38 -18.34 -8.62 0.85
CA HIS A 38 -19.48 -7.90 1.41
C HIS A 38 -19.40 -7.77 2.94
N LEU A 39 -18.92 -8.81 3.63
CA LEU A 39 -18.66 -8.78 5.06
C LEU A 39 -17.54 -7.78 5.39
N LEU A 40 -16.43 -7.81 4.65
CA LEU A 40 -15.31 -6.89 4.79
C LEU A 40 -15.77 -5.43 4.62
N TYR A 41 -16.50 -5.13 3.54
CA TYR A 41 -17.09 -3.82 3.29
C TYR A 41 -17.99 -3.38 4.47
N SER A 42 -18.89 -4.25 4.91
CA SER A 42 -19.84 -3.96 5.98
C SER A 42 -19.16 -3.65 7.32
N ILE A 43 -18.01 -4.28 7.60
CA ILE A 43 -17.21 -4.01 8.78
C ILE A 43 -16.51 -2.65 8.61
N LEU A 44 -15.76 -2.45 7.52
CA LEU A 44 -14.97 -1.23 7.29
C LEU A 44 -15.83 0.05 7.25
N ASN A 45 -16.99 0.01 6.59
CA ASN A 45 -17.95 1.12 6.53
C ASN A 45 -18.46 1.54 7.93
N LYS A 46 -18.43 0.65 8.92
CA LYS A 46 -18.84 0.99 10.29
C LYS A 46 -17.71 1.44 11.20
N LEU A 47 -16.45 1.30 10.78
CA LEU A 47 -15.27 1.55 11.61
C LEU A 47 -14.70 2.96 11.46
N HIS A 48 -14.95 3.67 10.35
CA HIS A 48 -14.35 4.99 10.08
C HIS A 48 -15.03 6.17 10.82
N ASP A 49 -15.65 5.92 11.98
CA ASP A 49 -16.33 6.94 12.79
C ASP A 49 -15.44 7.40 13.95
N ASP A 50 -14.97 8.65 13.90
CA ASP A 50 -14.06 9.25 14.89
C ASP A 50 -14.59 9.14 16.33
N GLU A 51 -15.89 9.33 16.56
CA GLU A 51 -16.47 9.24 17.90
C GLU A 51 -16.45 7.80 18.41
N LYS A 52 -16.80 6.84 17.56
CA LYS A 52 -16.75 5.42 17.92
C LYS A 52 -15.33 4.95 18.19
N LEU A 53 -14.35 5.36 17.38
CA LEU A 53 -12.94 5.01 17.55
C LEU A 53 -12.38 5.48 18.90
N VAL A 54 -12.89 6.58 19.45
CA VAL A 54 -12.50 7.08 20.78
C VAL A 54 -13.19 6.33 21.92
N LEU A 55 -14.41 5.84 21.71
CA LEU A 55 -15.22 5.21 22.75
C LEU A 55 -14.98 3.70 22.91
N ILE A 56 -14.55 3.02 21.85
CA ILE A 56 -14.32 1.58 21.85
C ILE A 56 -12.92 1.29 22.39
N GLU A 57 -12.82 0.29 23.28
CA GLU A 57 -11.54 -0.24 23.75
C GLU A 57 -10.64 -0.70 22.60
N ILE A 58 -9.35 -0.38 22.68
CA ILE A 58 -8.38 -0.61 21.61
C ILE A 58 -8.23 -2.10 21.31
N ASP A 59 -8.27 -2.98 22.31
CA ASP A 59 -8.20 -4.43 22.10
C ASP A 59 -9.36 -4.97 21.25
N ALA A 60 -10.55 -4.36 21.36
CA ALA A 60 -11.69 -4.72 20.51
C ALA A 60 -11.51 -4.17 19.08
N LEU A 61 -10.93 -2.98 18.93
CA LEU A 61 -10.58 -2.41 17.62
C LEU A 61 -9.49 -3.23 16.91
N LEU A 62 -8.49 -3.71 17.64
CA LEU A 62 -7.42 -4.57 17.10
C LEU A 62 -7.95 -5.94 16.66
N GLN A 63 -8.91 -6.51 17.40
CA GLN A 63 -9.56 -7.76 17.00
C GLN A 63 -10.34 -7.59 15.69
N ILE A 64 -11.08 -6.48 15.54
CA ILE A 64 -11.88 -6.28 14.32
C ILE A 64 -11.01 -5.92 13.11
N THR A 65 -9.92 -5.17 13.28
CA THR A 65 -8.96 -4.93 12.19
C THR A 65 -8.21 -6.20 11.79
N SER A 66 -7.87 -7.07 12.75
CA SER A 66 -7.33 -8.40 12.44
C SER A 66 -8.32 -9.26 11.65
N VAL A 67 -9.61 -9.20 11.96
CA VAL A 67 -10.65 -9.85 11.15
C VAL A 67 -10.67 -9.32 9.72
N CYS A 68 -10.57 -8.00 9.51
CA CYS A 68 -10.49 -7.41 8.18
C CYS A 68 -9.28 -7.93 7.38
N SER A 69 -8.11 -8.04 8.02
CA SER A 69 -6.91 -8.61 7.39
C SER A 69 -7.11 -10.07 6.99
N ASN A 70 -7.65 -10.90 7.89
CA ASN A 70 -7.88 -12.33 7.59
C ASN A 70 -8.92 -12.50 6.48
N LEU A 71 -9.96 -11.67 6.45
CA LEU A 71 -10.94 -11.66 5.36
C LEU A 71 -10.27 -11.32 4.03
N LEU A 72 -9.46 -10.27 4.00
CA LEU A 72 -8.74 -9.86 2.78
C LEU A 72 -7.77 -10.95 2.30
N GLU A 73 -7.08 -11.64 3.21
CA GLU A 73 -6.20 -12.76 2.87
C GLU A 73 -6.98 -13.90 2.20
N GLU A 74 -8.12 -14.30 2.76
CA GLU A 74 -8.98 -15.34 2.17
C GLU A 74 -9.56 -14.92 0.81
N ILE A 75 -9.98 -13.67 0.66
CA ILE A 75 -10.48 -13.12 -0.62
C ILE A 75 -9.37 -13.17 -1.68
N SER A 76 -8.15 -12.79 -1.29
CA SER A 76 -6.98 -12.73 -2.19
C SER A 76 -6.55 -14.11 -2.70
N GLN A 77 -6.83 -15.18 -1.97
CA GLN A 77 -6.51 -16.55 -2.39
C GLN A 77 -7.35 -17.01 -3.60
N SER A 78 -8.54 -16.44 -3.83
CA SER A 78 -9.41 -16.81 -4.96
C SER A 78 -8.75 -16.57 -6.32
N GLY A 79 -8.08 -15.42 -6.49
CA GLY A 79 -7.42 -15.08 -7.77
C GLY A 79 -6.21 -15.96 -8.12
N ALA A 80 -5.58 -16.60 -7.12
CA ALA A 80 -4.41 -17.46 -7.32
C ALA A 80 -4.78 -18.86 -7.84
N VAL A 81 -6.03 -19.32 -7.62
CA VAL A 81 -6.51 -20.63 -8.06
C VAL A 81 -6.90 -20.60 -9.53
N GLU A 82 -7.50 -19.51 -10.02
CA GLU A 82 -7.92 -19.38 -11.42
C GLU A 82 -6.77 -19.02 -12.38
N ALA A 83 -5.68 -18.40 -11.89
CA ALA A 83 -4.50 -18.10 -12.70
C ALA A 83 -3.63 -19.35 -13.02
N LYS A 84 -3.94 -20.51 -12.43
CA LYS A 84 -3.32 -21.80 -12.78
C LYS A 84 -4.22 -22.56 -13.77
N MET A 85 -3.91 -22.38 -15.05
CA MET A 85 -4.28 -23.23 -16.22
C MET A 85 -5.54 -22.80 -16.99
N PRO A 86 -5.47 -22.78 -18.33
CA PRO A 86 -5.42 -24.03 -19.08
C PRO A 86 -4.10 -24.23 -19.82
N ASN A 87 -3.23 -25.14 -19.35
CA ASN A 87 -2.31 -25.79 -20.30
C ASN A 87 -3.18 -26.60 -21.26
N GLY A 88 -2.94 -26.41 -22.55
CA GLY A 88 -3.51 -27.24 -23.59
C GLY A 88 -3.10 -28.70 -23.40
N ASP A 89 -4.07 -29.55 -23.12
CA ASP A 89 -3.95 -30.96 -23.44
C ASP A 89 -4.26 -31.14 -24.92
N ILE A 90 -3.17 -31.22 -25.69
CA ILE A 90 -3.15 -31.80 -27.02
C ILE A 90 -3.44 -33.30 -26.83
N SER A 91 -4.64 -33.74 -27.20
CA SER A 91 -4.89 -35.15 -27.49
C SER A 91 -5.61 -35.28 -28.82
N GLU A 92 -4.82 -35.53 -29.86
CA GLU A 92 -5.29 -36.10 -31.11
C GLU A 92 -5.83 -37.50 -30.83
N THR A 93 -7.14 -37.71 -30.93
CA THR A 93 -7.69 -38.93 -31.55
C THR A 93 -9.05 -38.63 -32.15
N SER A 94 -9.13 -38.86 -33.45
CA SER A 94 -10.34 -38.78 -34.25
C SER A 94 -11.31 -39.90 -33.87
N SER A 95 -12.59 -39.56 -33.68
CA SER A 95 -13.68 -40.45 -34.10
C SER A 95 -14.97 -39.67 -34.33
N ASN A 96 -15.47 -39.80 -35.56
CA ASN A 96 -16.74 -39.26 -36.04
C ASN A 96 -17.92 -39.86 -35.25
N SER A 97 -18.69 -39.02 -34.58
CA SER A 97 -20.15 -39.12 -34.56
C SER A 97 -20.77 -37.86 -33.97
N SER A 98 -21.56 -37.13 -34.76
CA SER A 98 -22.44 -36.09 -34.25
C SER A 98 -23.52 -36.71 -33.36
N PRO A 99 -23.96 -35.97 -32.33
CA PRO A 99 -25.36 -35.59 -32.31
C PRO A 99 -25.52 -34.09 -32.17
N LYS A 100 -26.41 -33.53 -33.00
CA LYS A 100 -26.90 -32.16 -32.92
C LYS A 100 -27.46 -31.90 -31.52
N LYS A 101 -26.69 -31.22 -30.67
CA LYS A 101 -27.25 -30.37 -29.61
C LYS A 101 -27.16 -28.95 -30.14
N VAL A 102 -28.30 -28.40 -30.52
CA VAL A 102 -28.45 -26.96 -30.73
C VAL A 102 -28.21 -26.33 -29.35
N ALA A 103 -26.95 -26.05 -29.04
CA ALA A 103 -26.61 -25.17 -27.94
C ALA A 103 -27.22 -23.82 -28.31
N ASN A 104 -28.14 -23.37 -27.48
CA ASN A 104 -28.81 -22.09 -27.65
C ASN A 104 -27.72 -21.02 -27.56
N VAL A 105 -27.30 -20.46 -28.71
CA VAL A 105 -26.25 -19.44 -28.80
C VAL A 105 -26.59 -18.24 -27.89
N ASN A 106 -27.88 -17.98 -27.69
CA ASN A 106 -28.36 -16.98 -26.75
C ASN A 106 -28.01 -17.31 -25.29
N ALA A 107 -28.02 -18.58 -24.86
CA ALA A 107 -27.67 -18.95 -23.48
C ALA A 107 -26.17 -18.80 -23.21
N VAL A 108 -25.31 -19.13 -24.18
CA VAL A 108 -23.84 -18.96 -24.04
C VAL A 108 -23.45 -17.48 -24.04
N VAL A 109 -24.13 -16.66 -24.85
CA VAL A 109 -23.91 -15.20 -24.87
C VAL A 109 -24.48 -14.54 -23.61
N THR A 110 -25.62 -14.99 -23.09
CA THR A 110 -26.17 -14.49 -21.82
C THR A 110 -25.31 -14.89 -20.62
N ASP A 111 -24.83 -16.14 -20.55
CA ASP A 111 -23.92 -16.60 -19.47
C ASP A 111 -22.57 -15.85 -19.50
N ALA A 112 -22.03 -15.56 -20.69
CA ALA A 112 -20.79 -14.79 -20.81
C ALA A 112 -20.97 -13.33 -20.35
N ILE A 113 -22.06 -12.68 -20.75
CA ILE A 113 -22.39 -11.31 -20.33
C ILE A 113 -22.68 -11.25 -18.83
N GLU A 114 -23.39 -12.22 -18.27
CA GLU A 114 -23.67 -12.31 -16.84
C GLU A 114 -22.39 -12.51 -16.01
N LYS A 115 -21.45 -13.31 -16.53
CA LYS A 115 -20.13 -13.50 -15.90
C LYS A 115 -19.31 -12.20 -15.91
N ASP A 116 -19.22 -11.52 -17.05
CA ASP A 116 -18.50 -10.25 -17.17
C ASP A 116 -19.09 -9.17 -16.24
N ILE A 117 -20.43 -9.12 -16.09
CA ILE A 117 -21.10 -8.21 -15.16
C ILE A 117 -20.80 -8.58 -13.70
N SER A 118 -20.75 -9.87 -13.35
CA SER A 118 -20.41 -10.31 -11.99
C SER A 118 -18.99 -9.89 -11.60
N GLU A 119 -18.01 -10.09 -12.49
CA GLU A 119 -16.61 -9.70 -12.26
C GLU A 119 -16.46 -8.18 -12.06
N ILE A 120 -17.18 -7.37 -12.85
CA ILE A 120 -17.21 -5.91 -12.67
C ILE A 120 -17.78 -5.54 -11.29
N LEU A 121 -18.89 -6.16 -10.88
CA LEU A 121 -19.53 -5.87 -9.58
C LEU A 121 -18.66 -6.31 -8.41
N GLU A 122 -17.95 -7.43 -8.52
CA GLU A 122 -17.00 -7.91 -7.51
C GLU A 122 -15.83 -6.94 -7.37
N GLN A 123 -15.32 -6.43 -8.50
CA GLN A 123 -14.28 -5.41 -8.48
C GLN A 123 -14.76 -4.09 -7.86
N GLU A 124 -15.95 -3.59 -8.23
CA GLU A 124 -16.52 -2.37 -7.63
C GLU A 124 -16.71 -2.49 -6.11
N LEU A 125 -17.11 -3.67 -5.64
CA LEU A 125 -17.21 -3.96 -4.22
C LEU A 125 -15.83 -3.93 -3.53
N MET A 126 -14.81 -4.45 -4.22
CA MET A 126 -13.44 -4.44 -3.71
C MET A 126 -12.83 -3.04 -3.67
N GLU A 127 -13.08 -2.22 -4.70
CA GLU A 127 -12.74 -0.80 -4.71
C GLU A 127 -13.45 -0.06 -3.57
N SER A 128 -14.70 -0.40 -3.29
CA SER A 128 -15.43 0.14 -2.15
C SER A 128 -14.77 -0.25 -0.83
N CYS A 129 -14.31 -1.49 -0.66
CA CYS A 129 -13.55 -1.92 0.52
C CYS A 129 -12.27 -1.10 0.70
N VAL A 130 -11.54 -0.83 -0.39
CA VAL A 130 -10.31 -0.01 -0.37
C VAL A 130 -10.65 1.40 0.09
N ASN A 131 -11.69 2.03 -0.47
CA ASN A 131 -12.13 3.36 -0.07
C ASN A 131 -12.50 3.41 1.42
N GLU A 132 -13.25 2.44 1.93
CA GLU A 132 -13.61 2.37 3.35
C GLU A 132 -12.37 2.16 4.24
N CYS A 133 -11.37 1.39 3.78
CA CYS A 133 -10.09 1.26 4.48
C CYS A 133 -9.29 2.57 4.52
N LEU A 134 -9.29 3.34 3.43
CA LEU A 134 -8.64 4.66 3.39
C LEU A 134 -9.36 5.68 4.30
N LEU A 135 -10.68 5.63 4.38
CA LEU A 135 -11.46 6.42 5.34
C LEU A 135 -11.18 6.01 6.79
N LEU A 136 -11.06 4.71 7.06
CA LEU A 136 -10.65 4.20 8.37
C LEU A 136 -9.23 4.69 8.74
N LEU A 137 -8.28 4.59 7.82
CA LEU A 137 -6.92 5.10 7.99
C LEU A 137 -6.94 6.60 8.34
N ALA A 138 -7.64 7.41 7.56
CA ALA A 138 -7.77 8.85 7.83
C ALA A 138 -8.33 9.14 9.23
N SER A 139 -9.37 8.40 9.63
CA SER A 139 -10.03 8.55 10.92
C SER A 139 -9.12 8.18 12.08
N VAL A 140 -8.39 7.06 11.96
CA VAL A 140 -7.38 6.65 12.95
C VAL A 140 -6.23 7.65 13.01
N CYS A 141 -5.79 8.21 11.88
CA CYS A 141 -4.79 9.27 11.82
C CYS A 141 -5.28 10.54 12.54
N ARG A 142 -6.51 11.01 12.29
CA ARG A 142 -7.09 12.18 12.99
C ARG A 142 -7.18 11.96 14.50
N VAL A 143 -7.70 10.80 14.91
CA VAL A 143 -7.80 10.43 16.33
C VAL A 143 -6.41 10.34 16.97
N TYR A 144 -5.41 9.80 16.27
CA TYR A 144 -4.03 9.76 16.75
C TYR A 144 -3.43 11.18 16.87
N VAL A 145 -3.51 12.01 15.84
CA VAL A 145 -2.94 13.38 15.83
C VAL A 145 -3.59 14.25 16.91
N ALA A 146 -4.90 14.11 17.14
CA ALA A 146 -5.59 14.83 18.20
C ALA A 146 -5.01 14.55 19.60
N ARG A 147 -4.45 13.34 19.81
CA ARG A 147 -3.74 12.95 21.04
C ARG A 147 -2.68 11.89 20.73
N ARG A 148 -1.47 12.34 20.39
CA ARG A 148 -0.29 11.49 20.14
C ARG A 148 0.06 10.71 21.40
N THR A 149 -0.49 9.50 21.54
CA THR A 149 -0.42 8.70 22.76
C THR A 149 -0.07 7.26 22.42
N ALA A 150 0.79 6.65 23.26
CA ALA A 150 1.17 5.25 23.16
C ALA A 150 -0.03 4.29 23.14
N MET A 151 -1.13 4.66 23.82
CA MET A 151 -2.36 3.88 23.82
C MET A 151 -2.93 3.70 22.40
N ARG A 152 -2.94 4.75 21.57
CA ARG A 152 -3.54 4.74 20.22
C ARG A 152 -2.62 4.21 19.12
N PHE A 153 -1.33 4.15 19.40
CA PHE A 153 -0.30 3.70 18.47
C PHE A 153 -0.54 2.30 17.87
N PRO A 154 -0.91 1.25 18.65
CA PRO A 154 -1.18 -0.08 18.11
C PRO A 154 -2.23 -0.09 17.00
N LEU A 155 -3.33 0.64 17.18
CA LEU A 155 -4.40 0.70 16.18
C LEU A 155 -3.94 1.39 14.89
N LEU A 156 -3.18 2.47 15.00
CA LEU A 156 -2.59 3.14 13.84
C LEU A 156 -1.72 2.17 13.04
N ILE A 157 -0.83 1.44 13.71
CA ILE A 157 0.04 0.46 13.04
C ILE A 157 -0.77 -0.65 12.38
N ASP A 158 -1.82 -1.14 13.04
CA ASP A 158 -2.63 -2.23 12.51
C ASP A 158 -3.39 -1.80 11.25
N VAL A 159 -3.96 -0.59 11.24
CA VAL A 159 -4.62 -0.04 10.05
C VAL A 159 -3.62 0.31 8.94
N CYS A 160 -2.40 0.74 9.27
CA CYS A 160 -1.35 0.89 8.26
C CYS A 160 -1.03 -0.45 7.59
N LYS A 161 -0.93 -1.55 8.35
CA LYS A 161 -0.70 -2.89 7.79
C LYS A 161 -1.86 -3.37 6.93
N LEU A 162 -3.10 -3.18 7.39
CA LEU A 162 -4.29 -3.51 6.60
C LEU A 162 -4.31 -2.73 5.28
N THR A 163 -4.01 -1.43 5.33
CA THR A 163 -3.90 -0.60 4.11
C THR A 163 -2.82 -1.14 3.17
N SER A 164 -1.65 -1.52 3.69
CA SER A 164 -0.59 -2.15 2.89
C SER A 164 -1.05 -3.45 2.22
N GLN A 165 -1.86 -4.28 2.88
CA GLN A 165 -2.43 -5.49 2.26
C GLN A 165 -3.34 -5.15 1.09
N PHE A 166 -4.19 -4.11 1.22
CA PHE A 166 -5.00 -3.63 0.10
C PHE A 166 -4.15 -3.12 -1.06
N LEU A 167 -2.98 -2.53 -0.80
CA LEU A 167 -2.05 -2.12 -1.87
C LEU A 167 -1.46 -3.30 -2.65
N ASP A 168 -1.42 -4.49 -2.06
CA ASP A 168 -0.97 -5.72 -2.74
C ASP A 168 -2.12 -6.41 -3.49
N TYR A 169 -3.36 -6.01 -3.24
CA TYR A 169 -4.53 -6.54 -3.95
C TYR A 169 -4.63 -5.96 -5.37
N PRO A 170 -4.75 -6.80 -6.41
CA PRO A 170 -4.84 -6.33 -7.79
C PRO A 170 -6.21 -5.71 -8.07
N LEU A 171 -6.29 -4.39 -8.12
CA LEU A 171 -7.44 -3.65 -8.65
C LEU A 171 -7.21 -3.37 -10.12
N TYR A 172 -8.15 -3.70 -11.00
CA TYR A 172 -7.95 -3.51 -12.44
C TYR A 172 -8.48 -2.15 -12.92
N CYS A 173 -7.94 -1.67 -14.03
CA CYS A 173 -8.33 -0.41 -14.63
C CYS A 173 -8.96 -0.67 -16.00
N PHE A 174 -10.27 -0.41 -16.12
CA PHE A 174 -11.02 -0.60 -17.37
C PHE A 174 -10.97 0.63 -18.30
N LEU A 175 -10.61 1.81 -17.78
CA LEU A 175 -10.56 3.06 -18.52
C LEU A 175 -9.25 3.79 -18.26
N LEU A 176 -8.49 4.08 -19.32
CA LEU A 176 -7.21 4.80 -19.28
C LEU A 176 -7.35 6.33 -19.14
N ASP A 177 -8.59 6.84 -19.16
CA ASP A 177 -8.86 8.26 -19.00
C ASP A 177 -9.19 8.54 -17.54
N HIS A 178 -8.33 9.33 -16.90
CA HIS A 178 -8.47 9.74 -15.51
C HIS A 178 -8.78 11.24 -15.48
N GLN A 179 -9.78 11.62 -14.68
CA GLN A 179 -9.95 13.03 -14.34
C GLN A 179 -8.89 13.36 -13.29
N ASP A 180 -7.84 14.04 -13.74
CA ASP A 180 -6.75 14.47 -12.89
C ASP A 180 -7.22 15.60 -11.97
N ASP A 181 -7.43 15.28 -10.70
CA ASP A 181 -7.54 16.28 -9.63
C ASP A 181 -6.13 16.70 -9.20
N GLU A 182 -5.88 18.00 -9.10
CA GLU A 182 -4.62 18.52 -8.56
C GLU A 182 -4.59 18.45 -7.02
N GLU A 183 -5.73 18.26 -6.36
CA GLU A 183 -5.78 18.16 -4.91
C GLU A 183 -5.42 16.76 -4.41
N VAL A 184 -4.64 16.75 -3.32
CA VAL A 184 -4.30 15.53 -2.60
C VAL A 184 -5.58 15.02 -1.93
N PRO A 185 -5.92 13.73 -2.03
CA PRO A 185 -7.14 13.19 -1.43
C PRO A 185 -7.19 13.48 0.08
N GLY A 186 -8.39 13.77 0.61
CA GLY A 186 -8.57 14.13 2.02
C GLY A 186 -8.03 13.08 3.00
N TRP A 187 -8.12 11.79 2.66
CA TRP A 187 -7.54 10.73 3.49
C TRP A 187 -6.02 10.87 3.62
N LEU A 188 -5.33 11.23 2.52
CA LEU A 188 -3.89 11.38 2.50
C LEU A 188 -3.46 12.63 3.27
N VAL A 189 -4.24 13.72 3.21
CA VAL A 189 -4.00 14.91 4.04
C VAL A 189 -3.93 14.55 5.53
N ASP A 190 -4.84 13.71 6.03
CA ASP A 190 -4.83 13.28 7.43
C ASP A 190 -3.67 12.33 7.77
N VAL A 191 -3.25 11.49 6.82
CA VAL A 191 -2.05 10.63 6.94
C VAL A 191 -0.78 11.49 7.06
N LEU A 192 -0.62 12.51 6.20
CA LEU A 192 0.55 13.39 6.21
C LEU A 192 0.66 14.19 7.51
N LYS A 193 -0.47 14.53 8.16
CA LYS A 193 -0.47 15.19 9.50
C LYS A 193 0.10 14.31 10.62
N VAL A 194 0.07 12.98 10.49
CA VAL A 194 0.75 12.12 11.47
C VAL A 194 2.25 12.32 11.38
N ILE A 195 2.78 12.37 10.16
CA ILE A 195 4.21 12.55 9.88
C ILE A 195 4.65 13.95 10.31
N ASP A 196 3.89 14.98 9.91
CA ASP A 196 4.16 16.39 10.23
C ASP A 196 5.66 16.72 10.08
N ALA A 197 6.13 16.70 8.84
CA ALA A 197 7.56 16.71 8.52
C ALA A 197 8.28 17.93 9.12
N ASP A 198 7.63 19.09 9.14
CA ASP A 198 8.21 20.32 9.70
C ASP A 198 8.42 20.22 11.21
N SER A 199 7.40 19.78 11.96
CA SER A 199 7.53 19.49 13.39
C SER A 199 8.59 18.41 13.64
N TRP A 200 8.64 17.38 12.79
CA TRP A 200 9.57 16.28 12.96
C TRP A 200 11.02 16.72 12.82
N ILE A 201 11.32 17.56 11.83
CA ILE A 201 12.65 18.16 11.65
C ILE A 201 13.02 18.99 12.89
N GLN A 202 12.11 19.83 13.37
CA GLN A 202 12.37 20.69 14.54
C GLN A 202 12.69 19.87 15.79
N GLU A 203 11.92 18.81 16.05
CA GLU A 203 12.13 17.90 17.17
C GLU A 203 13.45 17.12 17.04
N MET A 204 13.80 16.66 15.84
CA MET A 204 15.06 15.96 15.59
C MET A 204 16.29 16.88 15.65
N SER A 205 16.11 18.17 15.39
CA SER A 205 17.19 19.16 15.44
C SER A 205 17.45 19.68 16.87
N SER A 206 16.47 19.56 17.76
CA SER A 206 16.59 20.00 19.15
C SER A 206 17.34 18.99 20.01
N SER A 207 18.59 19.31 20.38
CA SER A 207 19.42 18.45 21.23
C SER A 207 18.91 18.27 22.66
N GLN A 208 17.93 19.08 23.09
CA GLN A 208 17.42 19.10 24.46
C GLN A 208 16.09 18.37 24.64
N GLN A 209 15.36 18.10 23.55
CA GLN A 209 14.02 17.54 23.61
C GLN A 209 13.99 16.15 22.98
N THR A 210 13.74 15.13 23.81
CA THR A 210 13.49 13.78 23.32
C THR A 210 12.03 13.66 22.94
N MET A 211 11.78 13.28 21.69
CA MET A 211 10.45 12.93 21.19
C MET A 211 9.97 11.63 21.87
N ASP A 212 8.66 11.51 22.08
CA ASP A 212 8.10 10.26 22.60
C ASP A 212 8.41 9.10 21.65
N THR A 213 8.83 7.97 22.21
CA THR A 213 9.30 6.86 21.38
C THR A 213 8.21 6.26 20.52
N THR A 214 6.96 6.26 21.03
CA THR A 214 5.82 5.75 20.28
C THR A 214 5.40 6.68 19.15
N ASP A 215 5.58 7.99 19.32
CA ASP A 215 5.39 8.96 18.24
C ASP A 215 6.45 8.79 17.13
N LEU A 216 7.68 8.41 17.48
CA LEU A 216 8.72 8.18 16.47
C LEU A 216 8.41 6.95 15.64
N SER A 217 8.01 5.87 16.31
CA SER A 217 7.53 4.68 15.65
C SER A 217 6.30 4.97 14.77
N ALA A 218 5.40 5.85 15.20
CA ALA A 218 4.23 6.23 14.41
C ALA A 218 4.62 6.98 13.14
N ARG A 219 5.43 8.05 13.24
CA ARG A 219 5.87 8.84 12.09
C ARG A 219 6.64 8.01 11.07
N THR A 220 7.55 7.16 11.53
CA THR A 220 8.33 6.27 10.66
C THR A 220 7.48 5.21 9.98
N ALA A 221 6.52 4.60 10.69
CA ALA A 221 5.61 3.60 10.10
C ALA A 221 4.63 4.23 9.09
N VAL A 222 4.11 5.41 9.37
CA VAL A 222 3.22 6.12 8.43
C VAL A 222 3.99 6.61 7.20
N LEU A 223 5.23 7.10 7.37
CA LEU A 223 6.09 7.42 6.23
C LEU A 223 6.38 6.19 5.35
N ASP A 224 6.59 5.02 5.98
CA ASP A 224 6.77 3.77 5.25
C ASP A 224 5.56 3.41 4.38
N LEU A 225 4.36 3.58 4.93
CA LEU A 225 3.11 3.38 4.20
C LEU A 225 3.00 4.37 3.04
N VAL A 226 3.22 5.66 3.27
CA VAL A 226 3.14 6.71 2.22
C VAL A 226 4.12 6.42 1.09
N LEU A 227 5.36 6.01 1.40
CA LEU A 227 6.35 5.63 0.38
C LEU A 227 5.93 4.37 -0.39
N SER A 228 5.32 3.40 0.29
CA SER A 228 4.79 2.19 -0.35
C SER A 228 3.65 2.52 -1.33
N ILE A 229 2.73 3.40 -0.94
CA ILE A 229 1.66 3.90 -1.81
C ILE A 229 2.26 4.64 -3.01
N TYR A 230 3.17 5.59 -2.76
CA TYR A 230 3.80 6.41 -3.79
C TYR A 230 4.51 5.54 -4.84
N THR A 231 5.39 4.64 -4.39
CA THR A 231 6.21 3.80 -5.30
C THR A 231 5.36 2.85 -6.13
N LYS A 232 4.31 2.26 -5.54
CA LYS A 232 3.35 1.43 -6.28
C LYS A 232 2.57 2.25 -7.30
N CYS A 233 2.02 3.40 -6.92
CA CYS A 233 1.26 4.24 -7.84
C CYS A 233 2.15 4.76 -8.97
N ALA A 234 3.36 5.23 -8.68
CA ALA A 234 4.32 5.65 -9.70
C ALA A 234 4.67 4.52 -10.69
N SER A 235 4.84 3.28 -10.19
CA SER A 235 5.08 2.12 -11.03
C SER A 235 3.89 1.80 -11.94
N VAL A 236 2.67 1.78 -11.40
CA VAL A 236 1.43 1.54 -12.16
C VAL A 236 1.22 2.63 -13.22
N LEU A 237 1.40 3.91 -12.87
CA LEU A 237 1.27 5.03 -13.80
C LEU A 237 2.32 4.98 -14.92
N SER A 238 3.56 4.58 -14.61
CA SER A 238 4.59 4.37 -15.64
C SER A 238 4.19 3.27 -16.63
N GLN A 239 3.52 2.20 -16.17
CA GLN A 239 2.96 1.17 -17.05
C GLN A 239 1.83 1.73 -17.92
N HIS A 240 0.93 2.55 -17.35
CA HIS A 240 -0.14 3.21 -18.09
C HIS A 240 0.42 4.10 -19.21
N GLU A 241 1.42 4.92 -18.91
CA GLU A 241 2.11 5.78 -19.87
C GLU A 241 2.78 4.97 -20.99
N ALA A 242 3.47 3.88 -20.65
CA ALA A 242 4.10 3.00 -21.63
C ALA A 242 3.08 2.34 -22.58
N ILE A 243 1.92 1.93 -22.06
CA ILE A 243 0.84 1.37 -22.88
C ILE A 243 0.19 2.44 -23.75
N ARG A 244 -0.10 3.62 -23.19
CA ARG A 244 -0.64 4.76 -23.95
C ARG A 244 0.30 5.16 -25.09
N GLY A 245 1.61 5.18 -24.85
CA GLY A 245 2.63 5.42 -25.88
C GLY A 245 2.60 4.37 -27.00
N ARG A 246 2.60 3.07 -26.66
CA ARG A 246 2.49 1.98 -27.64
C ARG A 246 1.21 2.05 -28.46
N MET A 247 0.07 2.37 -27.85
CA MET A 247 -1.20 2.52 -28.56
C MET A 247 -1.17 3.70 -29.54
N ALA A 248 -0.57 4.83 -29.17
CA ALA A 248 -0.40 5.97 -30.07
C ALA A 248 0.52 5.65 -31.26
N GLU A 249 1.57 4.85 -31.05
CA GLU A 249 2.47 4.35 -32.11
C GLU A 249 1.77 3.35 -33.05
N CYS A 250 0.98 2.42 -32.50
CA CYS A 250 0.21 1.44 -33.29
C CYS A 250 -0.93 2.10 -34.09
N GLN A 251 -1.60 3.12 -33.56
CA GLN A 251 -2.62 3.87 -34.32
C GLN A 251 -2.00 4.65 -35.50
N ALA A 252 -0.71 5.00 -35.44
CA ALA A 252 0.01 5.61 -36.55
C ALA A 252 0.45 4.59 -37.61
N ALA A 253 0.51 3.30 -37.28
CA ALA A 253 0.87 2.21 -38.17
C ALA A 253 -0.38 1.34 -38.46
N VAL A 254 -1.16 1.71 -39.47
CA VAL A 254 -2.34 0.94 -39.91
C VAL A 254 -1.92 -0.46 -40.36
N ILE A 255 -1.97 -1.42 -39.45
CA ILE A 255 -1.98 -2.86 -39.76
C ILE A 255 -3.11 -3.46 -38.94
N GLU A 256 -4.15 -3.91 -39.64
CA GLU A 256 -5.23 -4.73 -39.11
C GLU A 256 -4.64 -6.07 -38.63
N SER A 257 -4.26 -6.16 -37.35
CA SER A 257 -4.07 -7.45 -36.69
C SER A 257 -5.24 -7.68 -35.74
N GLU A 258 -6.06 -8.71 -36.03
CA GLU A 258 -7.26 -9.09 -35.28
C GLU A 258 -6.98 -9.60 -33.85
N ASP A 259 -5.71 -9.77 -33.47
CA ASP A 259 -5.30 -10.14 -32.10
C ASP A 259 -4.65 -8.93 -31.40
N ASN A 260 -5.46 -7.99 -30.93
CA ASN A 260 -4.97 -6.98 -29.99
C ASN A 260 -4.83 -7.65 -28.60
N PRO A 261 -3.61 -7.75 -28.04
CA PRO A 261 -3.43 -8.34 -26.72
C PRO A 261 -4.15 -7.48 -25.67
N THR A 262 -5.10 -8.08 -24.96
CA THR A 262 -5.79 -7.44 -23.84
C THR A 262 -4.76 -7.14 -22.75
N THR A 263 -4.33 -5.89 -22.66
CA THR A 263 -3.39 -5.49 -21.61
C THR A 263 -4.17 -5.15 -20.35
N VAL A 264 -4.07 -6.02 -19.35
CA VAL A 264 -4.70 -5.81 -18.04
C VAL A 264 -3.83 -4.83 -17.24
N LEU A 265 -4.42 -3.70 -16.88
CA LEU A 265 -3.75 -2.65 -16.11
C LEU A 265 -4.27 -2.63 -14.69
N LEU A 266 -3.38 -2.32 -13.74
CA LEU A 266 -3.79 -2.07 -12.37
C LEU A 266 -4.29 -0.63 -12.20
N LYS A 267 -5.16 -0.40 -11.21
CA LYS A 267 -5.68 0.91 -10.85
C LYS A 267 -4.79 1.55 -9.77
N PRO A 268 -4.20 2.73 -10.00
CA PRO A 268 -3.44 3.42 -8.98
C PRO A 268 -4.36 4.07 -7.93
N LEU A 269 -3.90 4.20 -6.68
CA LEU A 269 -4.63 4.94 -5.64
C LEU A 269 -4.40 6.45 -5.72
N LEU A 270 -3.26 6.86 -6.28
CA LEU A 270 -2.88 8.26 -6.51
C LEU A 270 -2.50 8.44 -7.96
N PHE A 271 -2.94 9.54 -8.56
CA PHE A 271 -2.64 9.88 -9.95
C PHE A 271 -1.40 10.78 -10.06
N SER A 272 -0.89 10.96 -11.29
CA SER A 272 0.35 11.68 -11.56
C SER A 272 0.36 13.10 -10.99
N THR A 273 -0.76 13.82 -11.06
CA THR A 273 -0.90 15.17 -10.48
C THR A 273 -0.67 15.19 -8.97
N GLN A 274 -1.24 14.22 -8.25
CA GLN A 274 -1.14 14.10 -6.80
C GLN A 274 0.26 13.70 -6.36
N LEU A 275 0.90 12.75 -7.06
CA LEU A 275 2.29 12.38 -6.80
C LEU A 275 3.23 13.58 -7.04
N ASN A 276 3.05 14.31 -8.13
CA ASN A 276 3.82 15.49 -8.44
C ASN A 276 3.62 16.62 -7.42
N LYS A 277 2.43 16.73 -6.83
CA LYS A 277 2.16 17.68 -5.75
C LYS A 277 2.96 17.38 -4.50
N LEU A 278 3.03 16.11 -4.06
CA LEU A 278 3.88 15.72 -2.92
C LEU A 278 5.35 16.07 -3.14
N GLU A 279 5.85 15.89 -4.36
CA GLU A 279 7.22 16.26 -4.73
C GLU A 279 7.41 17.79 -4.73
N ARG A 280 6.48 18.53 -5.36
CA ARG A 280 6.53 19.99 -5.46
C ARG A 280 6.46 20.67 -4.09
N ASP A 281 5.69 20.10 -3.18
CA ASP A 281 5.52 20.60 -1.82
C ASP A 281 6.73 20.24 -0.92
N GLY A 282 7.77 19.58 -1.46
CA GLY A 282 8.99 19.23 -0.73
C GLY A 282 8.79 18.18 0.36
N PHE A 283 7.65 17.47 0.35
CA PHE A 283 7.27 16.56 1.43
C PHE A 283 8.34 15.49 1.70
N PHE A 284 8.83 14.84 0.64
CA PHE A 284 9.82 13.77 0.76
C PHE A 284 11.22 14.29 1.12
N GLU A 285 11.60 15.47 0.65
CA GLU A 285 12.85 16.14 1.04
C GLU A 285 12.83 16.44 2.55
N ASN A 286 11.75 17.03 3.05
CA ASN A 286 11.58 17.33 4.48
C ASN A 286 11.61 16.06 5.34
N CYS A 287 10.94 14.99 4.91
CA CYS A 287 11.03 13.69 5.58
C CYS A 287 12.47 13.13 5.57
N GLY A 288 13.20 13.33 4.47
CA GLY A 288 14.62 12.97 4.36
C GLY A 288 15.49 13.66 5.39
N TYR A 289 15.32 14.97 5.59
CA TYR A 289 16.03 15.71 6.64
C TYR A 289 15.72 15.15 8.03
N ALA A 290 14.43 14.94 8.37
CA ALA A 290 14.04 14.39 9.67
C ALA A 290 14.66 13.00 9.93
N VAL A 291 14.59 12.11 8.93
CA VAL A 291 15.18 10.76 9.00
C VAL A 291 16.70 10.85 9.15
N TRP A 292 17.36 11.70 8.36
CA TRP A 292 18.81 11.89 8.42
C TRP A 292 19.29 12.43 9.76
N HIS A 293 18.57 13.40 10.35
CA HIS A 293 18.88 13.91 11.68
C HIS A 293 18.75 12.79 12.73
N GLY A 294 17.64 12.05 12.73
CA GLY A 294 17.40 10.99 13.72
C GLY A 294 18.40 9.82 13.67
N LEU A 295 18.94 9.47 12.50
CA LEU A 295 20.01 8.47 12.38
C LEU A 295 21.30 8.85 13.13
N GLY A 296 21.46 10.13 13.48
CA GLY A 296 22.59 10.64 14.25
C GLY A 296 22.36 10.66 15.76
N LEU A 297 21.12 10.42 16.22
CA LEU A 297 20.73 10.60 17.61
C LEU A 297 20.73 9.26 18.37
N PRO A 298 21.41 9.16 19.52
CA PRO A 298 21.46 7.92 20.31
C PRO A 298 20.09 7.45 20.82
N TRP A 299 19.18 8.38 21.10
CA TRP A 299 17.85 8.05 21.59
C TRP A 299 16.93 7.50 20.49
N CYS A 300 17.30 7.59 19.21
CA CYS A 300 16.56 6.99 18.09
C CYS A 300 17.01 5.56 17.76
N THR A 301 17.94 4.98 18.53
CA THR A 301 18.61 3.69 18.19
C THR A 301 17.66 2.54 17.90
N TYR A 302 16.52 2.45 18.58
CA TYR A 302 15.52 1.40 18.35
C TYR A 302 14.79 1.53 17.00
N GLU A 303 14.77 2.72 16.38
CA GLU A 303 14.21 2.96 15.04
C GLU A 303 15.27 3.12 13.95
N HIS A 304 16.58 3.11 14.29
CA HIS A 304 17.65 3.32 13.31
C HIS A 304 17.53 2.39 12.11
N ALA A 305 17.27 1.10 12.31
CA ALA A 305 17.11 0.15 11.19
C ALA A 305 15.96 0.54 10.24
N ARG A 306 14.80 0.97 10.78
CA ARG A 306 13.67 1.43 9.97
C ARG A 306 14.00 2.74 9.27
N MET A 307 14.59 3.70 9.99
CA MET A 307 15.02 4.99 9.44
C MET A 307 16.06 4.84 8.32
N SER A 308 17.01 3.91 8.46
CA SER A 308 17.97 3.55 7.43
C SER A 308 17.30 3.03 6.16
N ARG A 309 16.32 2.12 6.34
CA ARG A 309 15.52 1.60 5.23
C ARG A 309 14.70 2.71 4.57
N LEU A 310 14.07 3.60 5.35
CA LEU A 310 13.32 4.74 4.82
C LEU A 310 14.20 5.68 4.01
N MET A 311 15.42 5.97 4.47
CA MET A 311 16.39 6.77 3.72
C MET A 311 16.71 6.15 2.36
N ALA A 312 16.89 4.83 2.31
CA ALA A 312 17.13 4.13 1.06
C ALA A 312 15.92 4.16 0.11
N ILE A 313 14.71 3.97 0.63
CA ILE A 313 13.48 4.03 -0.18
C ILE A 313 13.26 5.45 -0.70
N LEU A 314 13.46 6.48 0.13
CA LEU A 314 13.39 7.89 -0.27
C LEU A 314 14.37 8.22 -1.38
N HIS A 315 15.57 7.64 -1.33
CA HIS A 315 16.60 7.78 -2.34
C HIS A 315 16.20 7.07 -3.65
N SER A 316 15.74 5.82 -3.58
CA SER A 316 15.42 5.01 -4.76
C SER A 316 14.04 5.29 -5.37
N ARG A 317 13.25 6.23 -4.81
CA ARG A 317 11.86 6.46 -5.23
C ARG A 317 11.72 6.91 -6.69
N LYS A 318 12.75 7.59 -7.22
CA LYS A 318 12.82 8.06 -8.60
C LYS A 318 14.11 7.54 -9.25
N PRO A 319 14.14 6.27 -9.71
CA PRO A 319 15.37 5.63 -10.18
C PRO A 319 15.93 6.24 -11.48
N ASN A 320 15.12 7.02 -12.20
CA ASN A 320 15.51 7.66 -13.46
C ASN A 320 16.06 9.08 -13.26
N GLU A 321 16.03 9.65 -12.05
CA GLU A 321 16.62 10.96 -11.77
C GLU A 321 18.14 10.83 -11.51
N PRO A 322 18.95 11.76 -12.03
CA PRO A 322 20.42 11.66 -11.96
C PRO A 322 21.00 11.91 -10.56
N SER A 323 20.25 12.59 -9.69
CA SER A 323 20.61 12.84 -8.29
C SER A 323 19.32 12.90 -7.48
N SER A 324 19.34 12.32 -6.29
CA SER A 324 18.20 12.37 -5.36
C SER A 324 18.36 13.46 -4.30
N ASP A 325 17.25 13.93 -3.74
CA ASP A 325 17.26 14.83 -2.57
C ASP A 325 18.06 14.22 -1.40
N MET A 326 17.98 12.89 -1.24
CA MET A 326 18.70 12.18 -0.18
C MET A 326 20.23 12.28 -0.35
N GLU A 327 20.71 12.20 -1.60
CA GLU A 327 22.13 12.41 -1.89
C GLU A 327 22.54 13.86 -1.62
N ASN A 328 21.71 14.84 -1.98
CA ASN A 328 21.96 16.25 -1.68
C ASN A 328 22.03 16.51 -0.16
N ILE A 329 21.14 15.91 0.63
CA ILE A 329 21.13 15.98 2.10
C ILE A 329 22.42 15.38 2.67
N ILE A 330 22.83 14.21 2.18
CA ILE A 330 24.05 13.53 2.63
C ILE A 330 25.30 14.35 2.27
N VAL A 331 25.40 14.79 1.02
CA VAL A 331 26.57 15.55 0.52
C VAL A 331 26.69 16.88 1.23
N SER A 332 25.58 17.61 1.42
CA SER A 332 25.58 18.86 2.18
C SER A 332 26.02 18.65 3.63
N ALA A 333 25.58 17.57 4.29
CA ALA A 333 26.02 17.25 5.64
C ALA A 333 27.53 16.93 5.70
N LEU A 334 28.05 16.16 4.74
CA LEU A 334 29.48 15.77 4.67
C LEU A 334 30.41 16.93 4.30
N THR A 335 29.90 17.90 3.53
CA THR A 335 30.66 19.10 3.12
C THR A 335 30.47 20.29 4.06
N SER A 336 29.60 20.15 5.07
CA SER A 336 29.41 21.18 6.09
C SER A 336 30.65 21.29 6.99
N SER A 337 31.04 22.52 7.28
CA SER A 337 32.17 22.85 8.18
C SER A 337 31.84 22.60 9.66
N ASP A 338 30.69 21.99 9.97
CA ASP A 338 30.21 21.81 11.34
C ASP A 338 30.95 20.61 11.99
N PRO A 339 31.77 20.84 13.05
CA PRO A 339 32.48 19.76 13.72
C PRO A 339 31.55 18.70 14.36
N VAL A 340 30.27 19.03 14.59
CA VAL A 340 29.26 18.06 15.08
C VAL A 340 28.82 17.10 13.97
N CYS A 341 28.75 17.56 12.71
CA CYS A 341 28.48 16.69 11.56
C CYS A 341 29.60 15.65 11.33
N LEU A 342 30.86 16.04 11.59
CA LEU A 342 32.03 15.16 11.44
C LEU A 342 32.15 14.10 12.55
N TYR A 343 31.70 14.39 13.77
CA TYR A 343 31.73 13.44 14.88
C TYR A 343 30.57 12.43 14.84
N ILE A 344 29.47 12.77 14.17
CA ILE A 344 28.28 11.93 13.97
C ILE A 344 28.33 11.25 12.59
N ILE A 345 29.52 10.83 12.14
CA ILE A 345 29.60 9.65 11.26
C ILE A 345 29.55 8.43 12.19
N SER A 346 28.41 8.27 12.84
CA SER A 346 28.04 7.01 13.49
C SER A 346 28.19 5.89 12.47
N SER A 347 28.61 4.70 12.91
CA SER A 347 28.66 3.51 12.07
C SER A 347 27.35 3.28 11.30
N VAL A 348 26.21 3.69 11.87
CA VAL A 348 24.89 3.63 11.22
C VAL A 348 24.76 4.59 10.05
N LYS A 349 25.16 5.87 10.19
CA LYS A 349 25.14 6.83 9.07
C LYS A 349 26.13 6.43 7.97
N LEU A 350 27.28 5.87 8.33
CA LEU A 350 28.23 5.32 7.38
C LEU A 350 27.66 4.11 6.64
N VAL A 351 26.98 3.19 7.34
CA VAL A 351 26.32 2.04 6.71
C VAL A 351 25.16 2.47 5.83
N CYS A 352 24.34 3.44 6.26
CA CYS A 352 23.28 4.03 5.42
C CYS A 352 23.87 4.67 4.18
N PHE A 353 24.96 5.43 4.34
CA PHE A 353 25.67 6.06 3.24
C PHE A 353 26.21 5.02 2.25
N LEU A 354 26.90 3.99 2.75
CA LEU A 354 27.41 2.89 1.92
C LEU A 354 26.28 2.12 1.24
N PHE A 355 25.14 1.95 1.91
CA PHE A 355 23.96 1.30 1.34
C PHE A 355 23.33 2.16 0.23
N VAL A 356 23.12 3.46 0.48
CA VAL A 356 22.60 4.43 -0.51
C VAL A 356 23.53 4.52 -1.72
N LEU A 357 24.85 4.66 -1.51
CA LEU A 357 25.82 4.64 -2.59
C LEU A 357 25.82 3.32 -3.37
N ARG A 358 25.65 2.18 -2.70
CA ARG A 358 25.54 0.87 -3.36
C ARG A 358 24.29 0.77 -4.22
N THR A 359 23.20 1.42 -3.84
CA THR A 359 21.98 1.49 -4.66
C THR A 359 22.09 2.48 -5.82
N SER A 360 22.81 3.61 -5.66
CA SER A 360 23.05 4.58 -6.75
C SER A 360 24.04 4.08 -7.82
N TYR A 361 25.04 3.28 -7.42
CA TYR A 361 26.13 2.83 -8.28
C TYR A 361 26.20 1.29 -8.31
N LEU A 362 25.61 0.69 -9.35
CA LEU A 362 25.64 -0.75 -9.69
C LEU A 362 26.91 -1.51 -9.24
N LEU A 363 26.76 -2.43 -8.28
CA LEU A 363 27.62 -3.62 -8.12
C LEU A 363 26.78 -4.85 -7.67
N PRO A 364 26.53 -5.84 -8.55
CA PRO A 364 25.88 -7.11 -8.20
C PRO A 364 26.76 -8.07 -7.38
N SER A 365 27.99 -7.70 -7.00
CA SER A 365 28.95 -8.62 -6.41
C SER A 365 29.69 -7.98 -5.25
N LEU A 366 29.08 -8.04 -4.06
CA LEU A 366 29.79 -8.03 -2.77
C LEU A 366 28.82 -8.61 -1.74
N SER A 367 28.98 -9.91 -1.50
CA SER A 367 28.46 -10.61 -0.34
C SER A 367 29.13 -10.04 0.90
N LEU A 368 28.42 -9.23 1.68
CA LEU A 368 28.85 -8.90 3.03
C LEU A 368 28.49 -10.08 3.92
N SER A 369 29.43 -11.02 4.04
CA SER A 369 29.46 -11.97 5.15
C SER A 369 29.64 -11.17 6.43
N ILE A 370 28.54 -10.83 7.10
CA ILE A 370 28.59 -10.33 8.47
C ILE A 370 28.85 -11.55 9.35
N GLY A 371 30.13 -11.85 9.55
CA GLY A 371 30.58 -12.72 10.63
C GLY A 371 30.45 -11.96 11.94
N TYR A 372 29.52 -12.38 12.79
CA TYR A 372 29.59 -12.05 14.22
C TYR A 372 30.78 -12.79 14.81
N GLN A 373 31.77 -12.03 15.31
CA GLN A 373 32.63 -12.46 16.41
C GLN A 373 32.45 -11.49 17.57
#